data_AF-A0A8B9YDG7-F1
#
_entry.id   AF-A0A8B9YDG7-F1
#
_cell.length_a   1.000
_cell.length_b   1.000
_cell.length_c   1.000
_cell.angle_alpha   90.00
_cell.angle_beta   90.00
_cell.angle_gamma   90.00
#
_symmetry.space_group_name_H-M   'P 1'
#
loop_
_entity.id
_entity.type
_entity.pdbx_description
1 polymer ?
#
loop_
_entity_poly.entity_id
_entity_poly.type
_entity_poly.pdbx_seq_one_letter_code
_entity_poly.pdbx_strand_id
1 'polypeptide(L)'
;MTDTEFGYVHGLAEDYLKYVLQIQQPGSKPSKISRVLQDVASSVQDEVERTLKQCLDKFDVVSVDTARTIFNQVMEKEFEDGIVNWGRIVTIFAFEGILTKKLLGKCIASDMDMCKDISYFVAEFITENTGEWIKQNGGWVFTHNEYQKSKRVSIFLSMPDEIETEEIIKDIFRQGKTCFIPRYQLQSNHMDMVKLASPEEIASLPRTSWNIQQPGEDEVLEEALSTGGLDLIFVPGLGFDKQSNRLGRGKGYYDAYLKRCLQSQDVKPYTLALAFKEQICLQVPVNENDVKVDEVLYEDS
;
A
#
# COMPACT_ATOMS: atom_id res chain seq x y z
N MET A 1 1.44 7.80 17.50
CA MET A 1 1.22 7.65 16.04
C MET A 1 0.85 9.01 15.46
N THR A 2 1.11 9.27 14.18
CA THR A 2 0.85 10.57 13.53
C THR A 2 -0.62 10.69 13.13
N ASP A 3 -1.20 11.90 13.21
CA ASP A 3 -2.60 12.20 12.83
C ASP A 3 -2.94 11.78 11.40
N THR A 4 -1.92 11.60 10.57
CA THR A 4 -2.05 11.25 9.16
C THR A 4 -2.46 9.80 8.92
N GLU A 5 -1.96 8.84 9.73
CA GLU A 5 -2.20 7.41 9.48
C GLU A 5 -3.64 7.03 9.83
N PHE A 6 -4.11 7.61 10.92
CA PHE A 6 -5.52 7.56 11.30
C PHE A 6 -6.39 8.06 10.15
N GLY A 7 -6.03 9.19 9.53
CA GLY A 7 -6.76 9.74 8.39
C GLY A 7 -6.87 8.77 7.21
N TYR A 8 -5.80 8.05 6.89
CA TYR A 8 -5.81 7.07 5.81
C TYR A 8 -6.72 5.87 6.11
N VAL A 9 -6.55 5.26 7.28
CA VAL A 9 -7.36 4.10 7.70
C VAL A 9 -8.83 4.49 7.79
N HIS A 10 -9.12 5.68 8.31
CA HIS A 10 -10.46 6.25 8.33
C HIS A 10 -11.04 6.40 6.93
N GLY A 11 -10.26 6.89 5.97
CA GLY A 11 -10.68 6.96 4.56
C GLY A 11 -10.99 5.58 3.96
N LEU A 12 -10.18 4.56 4.25
CA LEU A 12 -10.42 3.18 3.81
C LEU A 12 -11.71 2.60 4.41
N ALA A 13 -11.94 2.84 5.71
CA ALA A 13 -13.15 2.40 6.41
C ALA A 13 -14.41 3.07 5.82
N GLU A 14 -14.38 4.40 5.63
CA GLU A 14 -15.48 5.12 5.01
C GLU A 14 -15.78 4.63 3.59
N ASP A 15 -14.75 4.41 2.78
CA ASP A 15 -14.92 3.94 1.41
C ASP A 15 -15.47 2.51 1.36
N TYR A 16 -15.09 1.66 2.30
CA TYR A 16 -15.66 0.33 2.45
C TYR A 16 -17.16 0.41 2.81
N LEU A 17 -17.54 1.28 3.76
CA LEU A 17 -18.96 1.47 4.09
C LEU A 17 -19.78 2.02 2.92
N LYS A 18 -19.26 3.01 2.19
CA LYS A 18 -19.93 3.53 0.99
C LYS A 18 -20.17 2.40 -0.03
N TYR A 19 -19.20 1.49 -0.20
CA TYR A 19 -19.34 0.31 -1.04
C TYR A 19 -20.42 -0.65 -0.53
N VAL A 20 -20.39 -1.02 0.76
CA VAL A 20 -21.39 -1.91 1.39
C VAL A 20 -22.81 -1.35 1.26
N LEU A 21 -22.96 -0.04 1.37
CA LEU A 21 -24.24 0.67 1.28
C LEU A 21 -24.65 1.05 -0.15
N GLN A 22 -23.82 0.74 -1.15
CA GLN A 22 -24.03 1.10 -2.56
C GLN A 22 -24.24 2.60 -2.78
N ILE A 23 -23.61 3.45 -1.95
CA ILE A 23 -23.69 4.91 -2.05
C ILE A 23 -22.77 5.38 -3.18
N GLN A 24 -23.34 5.93 -4.25
CA GLN A 24 -22.55 6.51 -5.34
C GLN A 24 -22.09 7.94 -4.99
N GLN A 25 -20.79 8.20 -5.04
CA GLN A 25 -20.27 9.57 -4.98
C GLN A 25 -20.08 10.14 -6.39
N PRO A 26 -20.68 11.31 -6.70
CA PRO A 26 -20.39 12.00 -7.95
C PRO A 26 -18.98 12.60 -7.90
N GLY A 27 -18.08 12.07 -8.74
CA GLY A 27 -16.77 12.70 -9.04
C GLY A 27 -15.54 12.12 -8.32
N SER A 28 -15.71 11.17 -7.40
CA SER A 28 -14.61 10.51 -6.68
C SER A 28 -14.62 9.00 -6.98
N LYS A 29 -13.54 8.47 -7.56
CA LYS A 29 -13.35 7.02 -7.72
C LYS A 29 -12.55 6.51 -6.51
N PRO A 30 -12.93 5.38 -5.90
CA PRO A 30 -12.16 4.80 -4.80
C PRO A 30 -10.73 4.49 -5.23
N SER A 31 -9.79 4.59 -4.28
CA SER A 31 -8.40 4.22 -4.50
C SER A 31 -8.25 2.75 -4.93
N LYS A 32 -7.07 2.35 -5.42
CA LYS A 32 -6.84 0.94 -5.71
C LYS A 32 -6.82 0.08 -4.46
N ILE A 33 -6.23 0.56 -3.38
CA ILE A 33 -6.23 -0.13 -2.08
C ILE A 33 -7.66 -0.25 -1.57
N SER A 34 -8.44 0.83 -1.65
CA SER A 34 -9.86 0.82 -1.31
C SER A 34 -10.65 -0.21 -2.13
N ARG A 35 -10.41 -0.32 -3.45
CA ARG A 35 -11.03 -1.35 -4.29
C ARG A 35 -10.64 -2.78 -3.92
N VAL A 36 -9.34 -3.04 -3.70
CA VAL A 36 -8.89 -4.37 -3.27
C VAL A 36 -9.48 -4.72 -1.90
N LEU A 37 -9.46 -3.77 -0.97
CA LEU A 37 -10.07 -3.93 0.34
C LEU A 37 -11.58 -4.22 0.22
N GLN A 38 -12.30 -3.49 -0.63
CA GLN A 38 -13.71 -3.74 -0.94
C GLN A 38 -13.94 -5.17 -1.46
N ASP A 39 -13.15 -5.63 -2.42
CA ASP A 39 -13.27 -6.98 -2.98
C ASP A 39 -13.03 -8.05 -1.92
N VAL A 40 -11.95 -7.95 -1.14
CA VAL A 40 -11.59 -8.98 -0.15
C VAL A 40 -12.50 -8.92 1.07
N ALA A 41 -12.72 -7.73 1.64
CA ALA A 41 -13.56 -7.56 2.84
C ALA A 41 -15.02 -7.91 2.55
N SER A 42 -15.54 -7.63 1.35
CA SER A 42 -16.91 -8.03 1.00
C SER A 42 -17.07 -9.55 0.88
N SER A 43 -16.07 -10.25 0.33
CA SER A 43 -16.06 -11.71 0.31
C SER A 43 -16.04 -12.30 1.72
N VAL A 44 -15.21 -11.74 2.62
CA VAL A 44 -15.16 -12.15 4.04
C VAL A 44 -16.49 -11.85 4.73
N GLN A 45 -17.05 -10.66 4.53
CA GLN A 45 -18.34 -10.27 5.08
C GLN A 45 -19.46 -11.23 4.65
N ASP A 46 -19.56 -11.56 3.37
CA ASP A 46 -20.57 -12.48 2.84
C ASP A 46 -20.43 -13.88 3.42
N GLU A 47 -19.21 -14.36 3.64
CA GLU A 47 -18.93 -15.65 4.26
C GLU A 47 -19.32 -15.66 5.75
N VAL A 48 -18.98 -14.60 6.49
CA VAL A 48 -19.34 -14.43 7.91
C VAL A 48 -20.86 -14.30 8.08
N GLU A 49 -21.52 -13.47 7.28
CA GLU A 49 -22.98 -13.32 7.29
C GLU A 49 -23.71 -14.64 7.00
N ARG A 50 -23.14 -15.48 6.12
CA ARG A 50 -23.70 -16.80 5.78
C ARG A 50 -23.45 -17.84 6.87
N THR A 51 -22.23 -17.93 7.37
CA THR A 51 -21.79 -19.01 8.26
C THR A 51 -22.17 -18.75 9.72
N LEU A 52 -22.11 -17.49 10.15
CA LEU A 52 -22.33 -17.09 11.54
C LEU A 52 -23.67 -16.37 11.76
N LYS A 53 -24.61 -16.48 10.81
CA LYS A 53 -25.93 -15.83 10.87
C LYS A 53 -26.63 -15.95 12.22
N GLN A 54 -26.72 -17.15 12.77
CA GLN A 54 -27.38 -17.41 14.06
C GLN A 54 -26.71 -16.70 15.24
N CYS A 55 -25.39 -16.48 15.16
CA CYS A 55 -24.65 -15.71 16.16
C CYS A 55 -24.93 -14.21 15.98
N LEU A 56 -24.79 -13.72 14.75
CA LEU A 56 -25.02 -12.33 14.38
C LEU A 56 -26.45 -11.87 14.71
N ASP A 57 -27.46 -12.73 14.57
CA ASP A 57 -28.86 -12.41 14.89
C ASP A 57 -29.08 -12.10 16.39
N LYS A 58 -28.16 -12.50 17.26
CA LYS A 58 -28.19 -12.16 18.70
C LYS A 58 -27.66 -10.75 18.99
N PHE A 59 -26.95 -10.13 18.05
CA PHE A 59 -26.43 -8.78 18.22
C PHE A 59 -27.56 -7.75 18.09
N ASP A 60 -27.86 -7.09 19.20
CA ASP A 60 -28.84 -6.02 19.25
C ASP A 60 -28.20 -4.66 18.97
N VAL A 61 -27.83 -4.45 17.70
CA VAL A 61 -27.22 -3.19 17.25
C VAL A 61 -28.31 -2.13 17.02
N VAL A 62 -28.54 -1.25 17.99
CA VAL A 62 -29.62 -0.24 17.97
C VAL A 62 -29.13 1.20 18.00
N SER A 63 -27.84 1.40 18.22
CA SER A 63 -27.16 2.70 18.26
C SER A 63 -25.70 2.55 17.86
N VAL A 64 -25.03 3.67 17.57
CA VAL A 64 -23.57 3.70 17.34
C VAL A 64 -22.81 3.20 18.58
N ASP A 65 -23.26 3.55 19.79
CA ASP A 65 -22.61 3.08 21.04
C ASP A 65 -22.70 1.56 21.22
N THR A 66 -23.86 0.98 20.90
CA THR A 66 -24.04 -0.48 20.95
C THR A 66 -23.22 -1.17 19.86
N ALA A 67 -23.13 -0.57 18.67
CA ALA A 67 -22.23 -1.04 17.60
C ALA A 67 -20.76 -1.03 18.05
N ARG A 68 -20.28 0.07 18.62
CA ARG A 68 -18.90 0.20 19.15
C ARG A 68 -18.62 -0.84 20.24
N THR A 69 -19.56 -1.04 21.17
CA THR A 69 -19.41 -2.02 22.26
C THR A 69 -19.27 -3.44 21.71
N ILE A 70 -20.14 -3.83 20.76
CA ILE A 70 -20.10 -5.14 20.13
C ILE A 70 -18.83 -5.31 19.30
N PHE A 71 -18.45 -4.28 18.54
CA PHE A 71 -17.20 -4.24 17.78
C PHE A 71 -16.00 -4.54 18.67
N ASN A 72 -15.79 -3.77 19.74
CA ASN A 72 -14.66 -3.96 20.63
C ASN A 72 -14.65 -5.36 21.25
N GLN A 73 -15.79 -5.87 21.72
CA GLN A 73 -15.87 -7.22 22.28
C GLN A 73 -15.45 -8.32 21.29
N VAL A 74 -15.89 -8.20 20.03
CA VAL A 74 -15.54 -9.18 18.99
C VAL A 74 -14.08 -9.04 18.58
N MET A 75 -13.58 -7.81 18.41
CA MET A 75 -12.19 -7.59 18.00
C MET A 75 -11.19 -7.93 19.11
N GLU A 76 -11.46 -7.58 20.37
CA GLU A 76 -10.66 -8.01 21.52
C GLU A 76 -10.54 -9.54 21.58
N LYS A 77 -11.63 -10.25 21.27
CA LYS A 77 -11.64 -11.71 21.22
C LYS A 77 -10.88 -12.27 20.02
N GLU A 78 -11.04 -11.66 18.84
CA GLU A 78 -10.35 -12.08 17.61
C GLU A 78 -8.83 -11.95 17.71
N PHE A 79 -8.35 -10.91 18.41
CA PHE A 79 -6.92 -10.63 18.57
C PHE A 79 -6.35 -11.08 19.93
N GLU A 80 -7.09 -11.90 20.70
CA GLU A 80 -6.70 -12.31 22.06
C GLU A 80 -5.40 -13.13 22.11
N ASP A 81 -5.07 -13.82 21.02
CA ASP A 81 -3.87 -14.66 20.90
C ASP A 81 -2.61 -13.84 20.52
N GLY A 82 -2.75 -12.52 20.31
CA GLY A 82 -1.68 -11.62 19.93
C GLY A 82 -1.20 -11.76 18.48
N ILE A 83 -1.86 -12.58 17.66
CA ILE A 83 -1.49 -12.79 16.27
C ILE A 83 -2.18 -11.75 15.39
N VAL A 84 -1.41 -10.92 14.69
CA VAL A 84 -1.91 -9.98 13.69
C VAL A 84 -1.46 -10.46 12.30
N ASN A 85 -2.38 -10.42 11.34
CA ASN A 85 -2.10 -10.65 9.92
C ASN A 85 -3.14 -9.93 9.04
N TRP A 86 -2.86 -9.81 7.74
CA TRP A 86 -3.75 -9.13 6.80
C TRP A 86 -5.15 -9.73 6.72
N GLY A 87 -5.29 -11.05 6.84
CA GLY A 87 -6.60 -11.70 6.87
C GLY A 87 -7.45 -11.20 8.05
N ARG A 88 -6.86 -11.11 9.24
CA ARG A 88 -7.52 -10.58 10.43
C ARG A 88 -7.81 -9.08 10.34
N ILE A 89 -6.91 -8.30 9.77
CA ILE A 89 -7.14 -6.86 9.54
C ILE A 89 -8.35 -6.66 8.61
N VAL A 90 -8.45 -7.45 7.53
CA VAL A 90 -9.60 -7.41 6.62
C VAL A 90 -10.90 -7.79 7.34
N THR A 91 -10.86 -8.73 8.29
CA THR A 91 -12.03 -9.08 9.13
C THR A 91 -12.56 -7.88 9.91
N ILE A 92 -11.71 -6.93 10.32
CA ILE A 92 -12.13 -5.70 11.01
C ILE A 92 -13.08 -4.89 10.12
N PHE A 93 -12.68 -4.62 8.86
CA PHE A 93 -13.52 -3.92 7.88
C PHE A 93 -14.77 -4.73 7.53
N ALA A 94 -14.65 -6.04 7.32
CA ALA A 94 -15.80 -6.89 7.06
C ALA A 94 -16.84 -6.79 8.19
N PHE A 95 -16.39 -6.75 9.45
CA PHE A 95 -17.27 -6.61 10.60
C PHE A 95 -17.88 -5.21 10.73
N GLU A 96 -17.15 -4.16 10.36
CA GLU A 96 -17.67 -2.79 10.19
C GLU A 96 -18.91 -2.77 9.29
N GLY A 97 -18.82 -3.42 8.13
CA GLY A 97 -19.93 -3.53 7.19
C GLY A 97 -21.13 -4.31 7.75
N ILE A 98 -20.89 -5.37 8.53
CA ILE A 98 -21.94 -6.16 9.19
C ILE A 98 -22.70 -5.32 10.22
N LEU A 99 -21.96 -4.60 11.09
CA LEU A 99 -22.56 -3.74 12.11
C LEU A 99 -23.38 -2.62 11.48
N THR A 100 -22.85 -2.01 10.42
CA THR A 100 -23.53 -0.93 9.70
C THR A 100 -24.83 -1.40 9.07
N LYS A 101 -24.84 -2.55 8.37
CA LYS A 101 -26.08 -3.13 7.81
C LYS A 101 -27.12 -3.42 8.91
N LYS A 102 -26.68 -3.96 10.07
CA LYS A 102 -27.59 -4.25 11.19
C LYS A 102 -28.18 -3.00 11.82
N LEU A 103 -27.37 -1.96 12.00
CA LEU A 103 -27.80 -0.70 12.56
C LEU A 103 -28.82 -0.01 11.63
N LEU A 104 -28.52 0.07 10.33
CA LEU A 104 -29.43 0.66 9.34
C LEU A 104 -30.71 -0.15 9.11
N GLY A 105 -30.67 -1.48 9.27
CA GLY A 105 -31.86 -2.32 9.21
C GLY A 105 -32.88 -2.04 10.34
N LYS A 106 -32.46 -1.37 11.42
CA LYS A 106 -33.31 -1.00 12.56
C LYS A 106 -33.60 0.50 12.65
N CYS A 107 -32.78 1.35 12.04
CA CYS A 107 -32.95 2.80 12.01
C CYS A 107 -33.75 3.25 10.78
N ILE A 108 -34.68 4.20 10.96
CA ILE A 108 -35.58 4.69 9.89
C ILE A 108 -34.89 5.77 9.01
N ALA A 109 -33.74 6.30 9.44
CA ALA A 109 -32.97 7.31 8.71
C ALA A 109 -31.58 6.80 8.32
N SER A 110 -31.23 6.93 7.04
CA SER A 110 -29.88 6.73 6.51
C SER A 110 -29.03 7.95 6.86
N ASP A 111 -28.50 8.00 8.07
CA ASP A 111 -27.68 9.14 8.48
C ASP A 111 -26.21 8.91 8.10
N MET A 112 -25.69 9.78 7.23
CA MET A 112 -24.28 9.79 6.84
C MET A 112 -23.37 10.01 8.07
N ASP A 113 -23.87 10.64 9.13
CA ASP A 113 -23.11 10.86 10.35
C ASP A 113 -22.86 9.55 11.13
N MET A 114 -23.79 8.59 11.08
CA MET A 114 -23.59 7.27 11.71
C MET A 114 -22.49 6.46 11.02
N CYS A 115 -22.37 6.55 9.69
CA CYS A 115 -21.31 5.87 8.96
C CYS A 115 -19.94 6.43 9.33
N LYS A 116 -19.84 7.76 9.48
CA LYS A 116 -18.60 8.40 9.94
C LYS A 116 -18.21 7.95 11.34
N ASP A 117 -19.16 7.91 12.27
CA ASP A 117 -18.86 7.49 13.63
C ASP A 117 -18.38 6.03 13.70
N ILE A 118 -18.95 5.16 12.86
CA ILE A 118 -18.52 3.76 12.74
C ILE A 118 -17.10 3.69 12.18
N SER A 119 -16.85 4.31 11.02
CA SER A 119 -15.53 4.32 10.42
C SER A 119 -14.47 4.95 11.33
N TYR A 120 -14.85 5.94 12.15
CA TYR A 120 -13.97 6.56 13.15
C TYR A 120 -13.48 5.54 14.19
N PHE A 121 -14.38 4.83 14.88
CA PHE A 121 -13.93 3.89 15.91
C PHE A 121 -13.23 2.66 15.33
N VAL A 122 -13.55 2.28 14.08
CA VAL A 122 -12.81 1.22 13.38
C VAL A 122 -11.39 1.67 13.07
N ALA A 123 -11.23 2.89 12.57
CA ALA A 123 -9.91 3.48 12.36
C ALA A 123 -9.12 3.59 13.67
N GLU A 124 -9.77 4.04 14.75
CA GLU A 124 -9.18 4.09 16.09
C GLU A 124 -8.64 2.72 16.51
N PHE A 125 -9.45 1.68 16.40
CA PHE A 125 -9.04 0.32 16.75
C PHE A 125 -7.87 -0.18 15.88
N ILE A 126 -7.95 -0.01 14.56
CA ILE A 126 -6.90 -0.46 13.63
C ILE A 126 -5.60 0.27 13.94
N THR A 127 -5.64 1.59 14.08
CA THR A 127 -4.47 2.40 14.39
C THR A 127 -3.85 2.00 15.73
N GLU A 128 -4.67 1.83 16.77
CA GLU A 128 -4.16 1.50 18.11
C GLU A 128 -3.63 0.07 18.25
N ASN A 129 -4.29 -0.91 17.62
CA ASN A 129 -4.04 -2.33 17.88
C ASN A 129 -3.24 -3.02 16.77
N THR A 130 -3.32 -2.52 15.55
CA THR A 130 -2.71 -3.17 14.38
C THR A 130 -1.76 -2.26 13.60
N GLY A 131 -1.77 -0.94 13.87
CA GLY A 131 -1.01 0.06 13.11
C GLY A 131 0.50 -0.22 13.09
N GLU A 132 1.08 -0.57 14.25
CA GLU A 132 2.50 -0.93 14.31
C GLU A 132 2.81 -2.18 13.47
N TRP A 133 1.95 -3.20 13.53
CA TRP A 133 2.11 -4.40 12.71
C TRP A 133 1.97 -4.08 11.23
N ILE A 134 0.99 -3.27 10.83
CA ILE A 134 0.79 -2.82 9.44
C ILE A 134 2.05 -2.14 8.92
N LYS A 135 2.65 -1.23 9.70
CA LYS A 135 3.92 -0.57 9.33
C LYS A 135 5.07 -1.56 9.19
N GLN A 136 5.25 -2.42 10.18
CA GLN A 136 6.28 -3.46 10.17
C GLN A 136 6.06 -4.51 9.08
N ASN A 137 4.89 -4.53 8.45
CA ASN A 137 4.56 -5.43 7.36
C ASN A 137 4.19 -4.62 6.12
N GLY A 138 5.05 -3.67 5.74
CA GLY A 138 5.07 -2.98 4.44
C GLY A 138 3.91 -2.04 4.16
N GLY A 139 3.12 -1.73 5.18
CA GLY A 139 1.93 -0.90 5.04
C GLY A 139 0.95 -1.49 4.03
N TRP A 140 0.10 -0.63 3.47
CA TRP A 140 -0.96 -1.07 2.57
C TRP A 140 -0.48 -1.50 1.17
N VAL A 141 0.83 -1.38 0.88
CA VAL A 141 1.46 -1.78 -0.39
C VAL A 141 1.26 -3.27 -0.69
N PHE A 142 1.24 -4.13 0.33
CA PHE A 142 1.11 -5.58 0.13
C PHE A 142 -0.24 -5.99 -0.43
N THR A 143 -1.28 -5.17 -0.28
CA THR A 143 -2.58 -5.43 -0.90
C THR A 143 -2.60 -5.04 -2.40
N HIS A 144 -1.56 -4.39 -2.91
CA HIS A 144 -1.56 -3.87 -4.27
C HIS A 144 -1.51 -4.99 -5.33
N ASN A 145 -2.49 -5.00 -6.24
CA ASN A 145 -2.66 -6.04 -7.26
C ASN A 145 -1.43 -6.27 -8.14
N GLU A 146 -0.77 -5.20 -8.59
CA GLU A 146 0.42 -5.30 -9.43
C GLU A 146 1.62 -5.85 -8.64
N TYR A 147 1.70 -5.55 -7.34
CA TYR A 147 2.71 -6.13 -6.46
C TYR A 147 2.48 -7.63 -6.28
N GLN A 148 1.24 -8.03 -5.98
CA GLN A 148 0.87 -9.44 -5.81
C GLN A 148 1.17 -10.29 -7.06
N LYS A 149 0.84 -9.78 -8.25
CA LYS A 149 1.07 -10.48 -9.54
C LYS A 149 2.53 -10.51 -9.99
N SER A 150 3.33 -9.53 -9.59
CA SER A 150 4.73 -9.43 -10.01
C SER A 150 5.59 -10.59 -9.50
N LYS A 151 6.55 -11.01 -10.32
CA LYS A 151 7.56 -12.03 -9.97
C LYS A 151 8.97 -11.43 -9.94
N ARG A 152 9.23 -10.40 -10.75
CA ARG A 152 10.51 -9.69 -10.87
C ARG A 152 10.31 -8.23 -10.49
N VAL A 153 10.80 -7.85 -9.32
CA VAL A 153 10.52 -6.55 -8.70
C VAL A 153 11.81 -5.78 -8.52
N SER A 154 11.81 -4.52 -8.96
CA SER A 154 12.85 -3.56 -8.63
C SER A 154 12.40 -2.66 -7.50
N ILE A 155 13.28 -2.44 -6.52
CA ILE A 155 13.03 -1.57 -5.37
C ILE A 155 14.28 -0.79 -4.97
N PHE A 156 14.11 0.46 -4.53
CA PHE A 156 15.20 1.30 -4.08
C PHE A 156 15.56 1.01 -2.62
N LEU A 157 16.82 1.26 -2.27
CA LEU A 157 17.27 1.29 -0.87
C LEU A 157 17.13 2.71 -0.34
N SER A 158 16.29 2.86 0.68
CA SER A 158 15.73 4.14 1.11
C SER A 158 16.79 5.12 1.63
N MET A 159 16.69 6.38 1.18
CA MET A 159 17.37 7.51 1.82
C MET A 159 16.54 8.07 2.99
N PRO A 160 17.13 8.86 3.91
CA PRO A 160 16.40 9.38 5.08
C PRO A 160 15.16 10.23 4.79
N ASP A 161 15.08 10.80 3.59
CA ASP A 161 13.96 11.62 3.08
C ASP A 161 13.02 10.83 2.14
N GLU A 162 13.13 9.49 2.12
CA GLU A 162 12.31 8.58 1.32
C GLU A 162 11.51 7.62 2.22
N ILE A 163 10.44 7.03 1.67
CA ILE A 163 9.66 5.99 2.35
C ILE A 163 10.56 4.77 2.56
N GLU A 164 10.62 4.26 3.79
CA GLU A 164 11.37 3.05 4.14
C GLU A 164 10.86 1.82 3.36
N THR A 165 11.79 1.04 2.81
CA THR A 165 11.53 -0.09 1.90
C THR A 165 12.00 -1.44 2.45
N GLU A 166 12.68 -1.48 3.59
CA GLU A 166 13.26 -2.70 4.17
C GLU A 166 12.23 -3.85 4.30
N GLU A 167 11.03 -3.55 4.81
CA GLU A 167 9.99 -4.57 4.99
C GLU A 167 9.39 -5.04 3.67
N ILE A 168 9.32 -4.17 2.66
CA ILE A 168 8.90 -4.56 1.31
C ILE A 168 9.93 -5.49 0.69
N ILE A 169 11.22 -5.23 0.89
CA ILE A 169 12.31 -6.10 0.44
C ILE A 169 12.19 -7.48 1.09
N LYS A 170 12.05 -7.55 2.42
CA LYS A 170 11.88 -8.83 3.12
C LYS A 170 10.68 -9.61 2.58
N ASP A 171 9.57 -8.94 2.29
CA ASP A 171 8.38 -9.60 1.75
C ASP A 171 8.55 -10.10 0.31
N ILE A 172 9.27 -9.37 -0.56
CA ILE A 172 9.63 -9.83 -1.91
C ILE A 172 10.30 -11.21 -1.82
N PHE A 173 11.27 -11.38 -0.91
CA PHE A 173 11.93 -12.67 -0.70
C PHE A 173 11.01 -13.72 -0.05
N ARG A 174 10.20 -13.35 0.95
CA ARG A 174 9.22 -14.27 1.58
C ARG A 174 8.24 -14.86 0.56
N GLN A 175 7.82 -14.07 -0.42
CA GLN A 175 6.93 -14.51 -1.50
C GLN A 175 7.65 -15.24 -2.65
N GLY A 176 8.96 -15.44 -2.57
CA GLY A 176 9.75 -16.10 -3.63
C GLY A 176 9.85 -15.29 -4.93
N LYS A 177 9.66 -13.97 -4.87
CA LYS A 177 9.88 -13.06 -5.99
C LYS A 177 11.38 -12.80 -6.15
N THR A 178 11.81 -12.41 -7.35
CA THR A 178 13.19 -11.98 -7.60
C THR A 178 13.31 -10.48 -7.34
N CYS A 179 14.21 -10.10 -6.42
CA CYS A 179 14.45 -8.72 -6.02
C CYS A 179 15.64 -8.12 -6.80
N PHE A 180 15.46 -6.91 -7.32
CA PHE A 180 16.52 -6.11 -7.95
C PHE A 180 16.63 -4.74 -7.29
N ILE A 181 17.85 -4.27 -7.08
CA ILE A 181 18.15 -2.96 -6.48
C ILE A 181 18.96 -2.09 -7.46
N PRO A 182 18.88 -0.75 -7.37
CA PRO A 182 19.63 0.13 -8.25
C PRO A 182 21.13 0.10 -7.94
N ARG A 183 21.94 -0.01 -8.99
CA ARG A 183 23.39 0.24 -8.97
C ARG A 183 23.69 1.43 -9.87
N TYR A 184 24.15 2.53 -9.28
CA TYR A 184 24.38 3.78 -9.99
C TYR A 184 25.81 3.86 -10.53
N GLN A 185 25.97 4.34 -11.77
CA GLN A 185 27.27 4.79 -12.29
C GLN A 185 27.41 6.30 -12.04
N LEU A 186 28.21 6.69 -11.06
CA LEU A 186 28.27 8.07 -10.56
C LEU A 186 28.80 9.09 -11.59
N GLN A 187 29.52 8.64 -12.61
CA GLN A 187 30.10 9.48 -13.66
C GLN A 187 29.12 9.81 -14.80
N SER A 188 27.94 9.18 -14.83
CA SER A 188 26.93 9.35 -15.87
C SER A 188 25.53 9.37 -15.25
N ASN A 189 24.48 9.40 -16.09
CA ASN A 189 23.10 9.15 -15.67
C ASN A 189 22.69 7.67 -15.86
N HIS A 190 23.67 6.76 -15.98
CA HIS A 190 23.43 5.34 -16.15
C HIS A 190 23.22 4.65 -14.81
N MET A 191 22.21 3.78 -14.76
CA MET A 191 21.85 2.95 -13.61
C MET A 191 21.38 1.62 -14.15
N ASP A 192 21.74 0.52 -13.48
CA ASP A 192 21.16 -0.80 -13.74
C ASP A 192 20.46 -1.30 -12.49
N MET A 193 19.48 -2.19 -12.70
CA MET A 193 18.85 -2.93 -11.60
C MET A 193 19.54 -4.28 -11.51
N VAL A 194 20.25 -4.51 -10.42
CA VAL A 194 21.04 -5.73 -10.18
C VAL A 194 20.35 -6.59 -9.14
N LYS A 195 20.42 -7.91 -9.33
CA LYS A 195 19.74 -8.87 -8.47
C LYS A 195 20.36 -8.86 -7.08
N LEU A 196 19.50 -8.83 -6.07
CA LEU A 196 19.86 -9.02 -4.68
C LEU A 196 19.66 -10.49 -4.30
N ALA A 197 20.64 -11.12 -3.64
CA ALA A 197 20.59 -12.53 -3.28
C ALA A 197 19.80 -12.77 -1.99
N SER A 198 19.87 -11.86 -1.02
CA SER A 198 19.03 -11.89 0.18
C SER A 198 18.88 -10.50 0.83
N PRO A 199 17.89 -10.28 1.73
CA PRO A 199 17.80 -9.04 2.49
C PRO A 199 19.05 -8.73 3.32
N GLU A 200 19.68 -9.77 3.88
CA GLU A 200 20.84 -9.63 4.77
C GLU A 200 22.10 -9.13 4.04
N GLU A 201 22.20 -9.42 2.74
CA GLU A 201 23.30 -8.96 1.88
C GLU A 201 23.42 -7.43 1.88
N ILE A 202 22.29 -6.71 1.98
CA ILE A 202 22.24 -5.24 1.98
C ILE A 202 23.20 -4.66 3.02
N ALA A 203 23.24 -5.24 4.23
CA ALA A 203 24.08 -4.76 5.32
C ALA A 203 25.58 -4.82 5.00
N SER A 204 26.00 -5.73 4.11
CA SER A 204 27.40 -5.89 3.68
C SER A 204 27.78 -5.05 2.46
N LEU A 205 26.81 -4.44 1.77
CA LEU A 205 27.09 -3.65 0.58
C LEU A 205 27.89 -2.37 0.92
N PRO A 206 28.88 -1.99 0.09
CA PRO A 206 29.57 -0.72 0.25
C PRO A 206 28.62 0.45 0.04
N ARG A 207 28.99 1.60 0.60
CA ARG A 207 28.20 2.84 0.49
C ARG A 207 28.81 3.76 -0.56
N THR A 208 27.93 4.39 -1.35
CA THR A 208 28.29 5.46 -2.27
C THR A 208 28.57 6.78 -1.51
N SER A 209 29.00 7.81 -2.24
CA SER A 209 29.11 9.19 -1.73
C SER A 209 27.77 9.79 -1.26
N TRP A 210 26.63 9.19 -1.65
CA TRP A 210 25.30 9.57 -1.19
C TRP A 210 24.82 8.74 0.02
N ASN A 211 25.71 7.96 0.62
CA ASN A 211 25.43 7.07 1.75
C ASN A 211 24.42 5.94 1.43
N ILE A 212 24.13 5.69 0.15
CA ILE A 212 23.27 4.59 -0.32
C ILE A 212 24.14 3.34 -0.46
N GLN A 213 23.63 2.20 0.01
CA GLN A 213 24.24 0.89 -0.18
C GLN A 213 24.05 0.43 -1.64
N GLN A 214 25.12 -0.01 -2.29
CA GLN A 214 25.03 -0.67 -3.59
C GLN A 214 26.19 -1.64 -3.79
N PRO A 215 26.07 -2.65 -4.67
CA PRO A 215 27.19 -3.51 -4.98
C PRO A 215 28.37 -2.79 -5.62
N GLY A 216 29.56 -3.38 -5.49
CA GLY A 216 30.80 -2.82 -6.04
C GLY A 216 30.81 -2.75 -7.57
N GLU A 217 31.62 -1.86 -8.13
CA GLU A 217 31.75 -1.71 -9.59
C GLU A 217 32.33 -2.97 -10.25
N ASP A 218 33.25 -3.67 -9.58
CA ASP A 218 33.92 -4.87 -10.09
C ASP A 218 33.07 -6.15 -9.96
N GLU A 219 31.89 -6.06 -9.34
CA GLU A 219 31.04 -7.21 -9.07
C GLU A 219 30.17 -7.55 -10.30
N VAL A 220 30.30 -8.79 -10.77
CA VAL A 220 29.50 -9.30 -11.88
C VAL A 220 28.17 -9.81 -11.34
N LEU A 221 27.12 -9.02 -11.55
CA LEU A 221 25.77 -9.30 -11.05
C LEU A 221 24.80 -9.54 -12.19
N GLU A 222 23.74 -10.28 -11.86
CA GLU A 222 22.62 -10.49 -12.77
C GLU A 222 21.84 -9.17 -12.93
N GLU A 223 21.83 -8.60 -14.14
CA GLU A 223 21.08 -7.39 -14.46
C GLU A 223 19.65 -7.71 -14.93
N ALA A 224 18.66 -6.97 -14.45
CA ALA A 224 17.27 -7.28 -14.72
C ALA A 224 16.94 -7.32 -16.22
N LEU A 225 17.45 -6.35 -17.01
CA LEU A 225 17.19 -6.26 -18.45
C LEU A 225 17.92 -7.33 -19.27
N SER A 226 18.98 -7.95 -18.75
CA SER A 226 19.68 -9.04 -19.43
C SER A 226 19.04 -10.42 -19.16
N THR A 227 18.21 -10.53 -18.11
CA THR A 227 17.58 -11.81 -17.71
C THR A 227 16.05 -11.79 -17.75
N GLY A 228 15.46 -11.01 -18.65
CA GLY A 228 14.03 -11.05 -18.95
C GLY A 228 13.22 -9.87 -18.41
N GLY A 229 13.87 -8.82 -17.90
CA GLY A 229 13.22 -7.57 -17.56
C GLY A 229 12.65 -7.50 -16.14
N LEU A 230 11.61 -6.69 -15.95
CA LEU A 230 10.96 -6.39 -14.67
C LEU A 230 9.45 -6.33 -14.85
N ASP A 231 8.70 -6.84 -13.87
CA ASP A 231 7.25 -6.73 -13.83
C ASP A 231 6.81 -5.44 -13.13
N LEU A 232 7.51 -5.07 -12.05
CA LEU A 232 7.19 -3.93 -11.19
C LEU A 232 8.48 -3.18 -10.81
N ILE A 233 8.41 -1.84 -10.84
CA ILE A 233 9.47 -0.95 -10.37
C ILE A 233 8.89 0.00 -9.32
N PHE A 234 9.41 -0.07 -8.09
CA PHE A 234 9.19 0.98 -7.10
C PHE A 234 10.08 2.18 -7.43
N VAL A 235 9.46 3.34 -7.65
CA VAL A 235 10.15 4.54 -8.14
C VAL A 235 10.22 5.61 -7.03
N PRO A 236 11.41 6.02 -6.56
CA PRO A 236 11.56 7.09 -5.60
C PRO A 236 11.50 8.48 -6.27
N GLY A 237 11.24 9.51 -5.47
CA GLY A 237 11.18 10.89 -5.93
C GLY A 237 11.10 11.88 -4.77
N LEU A 238 11.46 13.14 -5.05
CA LEU A 238 11.31 14.26 -4.12
C LEU A 238 9.88 14.80 -4.10
N GLY A 239 9.14 14.61 -5.21
CA GLY A 239 7.76 15.07 -5.31
C GLY A 239 7.02 14.41 -6.46
N PHE A 240 5.70 14.35 -6.33
CA PHE A 240 4.79 13.77 -7.29
C PHE A 240 3.54 14.64 -7.43
N ASP A 241 2.81 14.55 -8.53
CA ASP A 241 1.49 15.17 -8.64
C ASP A 241 0.39 14.14 -8.99
N LYS A 242 -0.87 14.60 -8.96
CA LYS A 242 -2.05 13.77 -9.26
C LYS A 242 -2.12 13.28 -10.71
N GLN A 243 -1.22 13.75 -11.58
CA GLN A 243 -1.11 13.30 -12.97
C GLN A 243 0.06 12.30 -13.14
N SER A 244 0.58 11.80 -12.01
CA SER A 244 1.71 10.88 -11.90
C SER A 244 3.00 11.42 -12.51
N ASN A 245 3.15 12.74 -12.60
CA ASN A 245 4.45 13.34 -12.88
C ASN A 245 5.36 13.21 -11.65
N ARG A 246 6.67 13.13 -11.87
CA ARG A 246 7.66 12.87 -10.82
C ARG A 246 8.79 13.88 -10.87
N LEU A 247 9.14 14.43 -9.72
CA LEU A 247 10.34 15.24 -9.50
C LEU A 247 11.42 14.35 -8.88
N GLY A 248 12.44 13.99 -9.66
CA GLY A 248 13.62 13.29 -9.16
C GLY A 248 14.66 14.23 -8.54
N ARG A 249 15.82 13.69 -8.14
CA ARG A 249 16.97 14.47 -7.61
C ARG A 249 17.81 15.18 -8.69
N GLY A 250 17.32 15.24 -9.93
CA GLY A 250 17.93 16.02 -11.04
C GLY A 250 18.93 15.28 -11.94
N LYS A 251 19.43 14.09 -11.57
CA LYS A 251 20.37 13.31 -12.43
C LYS A 251 19.71 12.49 -13.54
N GLY A 252 18.39 12.30 -13.50
CA GLY A 252 17.64 11.60 -14.55
C GLY A 252 17.90 10.09 -14.66
N TYR A 253 18.45 9.44 -13.62
CA TYR A 253 18.72 7.99 -13.63
C TYR A 253 17.48 7.15 -13.94
N TYR A 254 16.37 7.40 -13.22
CA TYR A 254 15.13 6.66 -13.43
C TYR A 254 14.52 6.96 -14.81
N ASP A 255 14.55 8.20 -15.28
CA ASP A 255 14.01 8.56 -16.59
C ASP A 255 14.77 7.84 -17.73
N ALA A 256 16.11 7.78 -17.62
CA ALA A 256 16.95 7.01 -18.53
C ALA A 256 16.69 5.50 -18.45
N TYR A 257 16.56 4.96 -17.24
CA TYR A 257 16.32 3.53 -17.04
C TYR A 257 14.94 3.07 -17.52
N LEU A 258 13.89 3.85 -17.26
CA LEU A 258 12.53 3.54 -17.71
C LEU A 258 12.43 3.57 -19.23
N LYS A 259 13.11 4.51 -19.91
CA LYS A 259 13.22 4.51 -21.37
C LYS A 259 13.91 3.25 -21.90
N ARG A 260 14.97 2.76 -21.24
CA ARG A 260 15.61 1.48 -21.59
C ARG A 260 14.66 0.31 -21.41
N CYS A 261 13.87 0.28 -20.34
CA CYS A 261 12.87 -0.77 -20.13
C CYS A 261 11.87 -0.84 -21.30
N LEU A 262 11.37 0.31 -21.78
CA LEU A 262 10.44 0.40 -22.92
C LEU A 262 11.06 -0.09 -24.24
N GLN A 263 12.39 -0.04 -24.37
CA GLN A 263 13.11 -0.49 -25.56
C GLN A 263 13.50 -1.97 -25.49
N SER A 264 13.65 -2.51 -24.28
CA SER A 264 14.20 -3.85 -24.04
C SER A 264 13.15 -4.90 -23.68
N GLN A 265 11.89 -4.52 -23.41
CA GLN A 265 10.83 -5.42 -23.00
C GLN A 265 9.57 -5.22 -23.85
N ASP A 266 8.90 -6.32 -24.23
CA ASP A 266 7.63 -6.27 -24.97
C ASP A 266 6.48 -5.68 -24.13
N VAL A 267 6.48 -6.01 -22.84
CA VAL A 267 5.52 -5.51 -21.86
C VAL A 267 6.27 -4.54 -20.95
N LYS A 268 5.79 -3.30 -20.85
CA LYS A 268 6.41 -2.32 -19.95
C LYS A 268 6.23 -2.78 -18.49
N PRO A 269 7.23 -2.59 -17.62
CA PRO A 269 7.04 -2.76 -16.18
C PRO A 269 5.99 -1.79 -15.66
N TYR A 270 5.21 -2.23 -14.68
CA TYR A 270 4.37 -1.33 -13.90
C TYR A 270 5.26 -0.45 -13.01
N THR A 271 4.97 0.84 -12.94
CA THR A 271 5.74 1.79 -12.12
C THR A 271 4.90 2.34 -10.97
N LEU A 272 5.31 2.01 -9.74
CA LEU A 272 4.62 2.40 -8.51
C LEU A 272 5.52 3.28 -7.67
N ALA A 273 5.17 4.56 -7.51
CA ALA A 273 5.87 5.46 -6.61
C ALA A 273 5.34 5.31 -5.19
N LEU A 274 6.24 5.33 -4.20
CA LEU A 274 5.90 5.44 -2.79
C LEU A 274 6.24 6.85 -2.33
N ALA A 275 5.26 7.56 -1.79
CA ALA A 275 5.41 8.96 -1.42
C ALA A 275 4.77 9.27 -0.07
N PHE A 276 5.43 10.13 0.70
CA PHE A 276 4.79 10.84 1.80
C PHE A 276 3.76 11.83 1.27
N LYS A 277 2.75 12.17 2.07
CA LYS A 277 1.74 13.17 1.72
C LYS A 277 2.37 14.54 1.39
N GLU A 278 3.42 14.90 2.10
CA GLU A 278 4.20 16.13 1.93
C GLU A 278 4.92 16.19 0.57
N GLN A 279 5.12 15.04 -0.08
CA GLN A 279 5.73 14.96 -1.41
C GLN A 279 4.68 15.14 -2.52
N ILE A 280 3.38 15.24 -2.20
CA ILE A 280 2.32 15.47 -3.20
C ILE A 280 2.16 16.96 -3.48
N CYS A 281 2.58 17.35 -4.69
CA CYS A 281 2.54 18.70 -5.21
C CYS A 281 1.27 18.94 -6.04
N LEU A 282 0.85 20.21 -6.18
CA LEU A 282 -0.23 20.59 -7.08
C LEU A 282 0.13 20.30 -8.54
N GLN A 283 1.37 20.60 -8.92
CA GLN A 283 1.89 20.37 -10.26
C GLN A 283 3.41 20.22 -10.17
N VAL A 284 3.94 19.16 -10.77
CA VAL A 284 5.37 18.99 -10.95
C VAL A 284 5.78 19.61 -12.30
N PRO A 285 6.81 20.47 -12.36
CA PRO A 285 7.34 20.94 -13.62
C PRO A 285 8.02 19.79 -14.36
N VAL A 286 7.60 19.55 -15.60
CA VAL A 286 8.12 18.46 -16.44
C VAL A 286 8.58 18.97 -17.81
N ASN A 287 9.47 18.22 -18.44
CA ASN A 287 9.92 18.38 -19.81
C ASN A 287 9.76 17.05 -20.60
N GLU A 288 10.07 17.07 -21.89
CA GLU A 288 9.88 15.93 -22.80
C GLU A 288 10.72 14.69 -22.44
N ASN A 289 11.75 14.85 -21.61
CA ASN A 289 12.58 13.73 -21.18
C ASN A 289 12.09 13.03 -19.93
N ASP A 290 11.16 13.63 -19.19
CA ASP A 290 10.66 13.10 -17.92
C ASP A 290 9.65 11.97 -18.17
N VAL A 291 9.78 10.88 -17.41
CA VAL A 291 8.90 9.73 -17.55
C VAL A 291 7.91 9.69 -16.39
N LYS A 292 6.61 9.71 -16.70
CA LYS A 292 5.54 9.53 -15.71
C LYS A 292 5.57 8.14 -15.12
N VAL A 293 5.18 8.04 -13.85
CA VAL A 293 4.87 6.75 -13.22
C VAL A 293 3.42 6.35 -13.52
N ASP A 294 3.09 5.08 -13.37
CA ASP A 294 1.72 4.59 -13.56
C ASP A 294 0.84 4.98 -12.36
N GLU A 295 1.41 4.96 -11.16
CA GLU A 295 0.71 5.25 -9.92
C GLU A 295 1.63 5.81 -8.84
N VAL A 296 1.05 6.65 -7.99
CA VAL A 296 1.68 7.20 -6.80
C VAL A 296 0.84 6.78 -5.61
N LEU A 297 1.43 6.00 -4.71
CA LEU A 297 0.83 5.54 -3.47
C LEU A 297 1.29 6.44 -2.33
N TYR A 298 0.32 7.04 -1.65
CA TYR A 298 0.53 7.93 -0.51
C TYR A 298 -0.66 7.82 0.44
N GLU A 299 -0.54 8.42 1.62
CA GLU A 299 -1.48 8.27 2.74
C GLU A 299 -2.90 8.85 2.52
N ASP A 300 -3.25 9.41 1.36
CA ASP A 300 -4.65 9.73 1.03
C ASP A 300 -5.04 9.17 -0.37
N SER A 301 -4.27 8.21 -0.91
CA SER A 301 -4.36 7.76 -2.31
C SER A 301 -5.27 6.57 -2.54
#